data_AF-A0A1U9N647-F1
#
_entry.id   AF-A0A1U9N647-F1
#
_cell.length_a   1.000
_cell.length_b   1.000
_cell.length_c   1.000
_cell.angle_alpha   90.00
_cell.angle_beta   90.00
_cell.angle_gamma   90.00
#
_symmetry.space_group_name_H-M   'P 1'
#
loop_
_entity.id
_entity.type
_entity.pdbx_description
1 polymer ?
#
loop_
_entity_poly.entity_id
_entity_poly.type
_entity_poly.pdbx_seq_one_letter_code
_entity_poly.pdbx_strand_id
1 'polypeptide(L)'
;MDIGCDCGCGLPEEFATSLLKNTNDRRWQTYFFKQPESQAELELAIKVVNLCPIHDIRYGGKDPEIISQISSGQSDYEVNAQGVVVLNQEHT
;
A
#
# COMPACT_ATOMS: atom_id res chain seq x y z
N MET A 1 -10.85 -12.54 -13.71
CA MET A 1 -9.99 -12.69 -12.52
C MET A 1 -10.41 -11.59 -11.58
N ASP A 2 -10.94 -11.93 -10.40
CA ASP A 2 -11.26 -10.95 -9.37
C ASP A 2 -9.94 -10.39 -8.81
N ILE A 3 -9.42 -9.36 -9.46
CA ILE A 3 -8.36 -8.50 -8.94
C ILE A 3 -8.97 -7.73 -7.76
N GLY A 4 -8.43 -7.95 -6.58
CA GLY A 4 -8.73 -7.14 -5.39
C GLY A 4 -9.67 -7.75 -4.36
N CYS A 5 -9.59 -9.05 -4.14
CA CYS A 5 -9.96 -9.61 -2.85
C CYS A 5 -8.69 -9.73 -2.02
N ASP A 6 -8.68 -9.20 -0.80
CA ASP A 6 -7.65 -9.60 0.16
C ASP A 6 -7.71 -11.14 0.28
N CYS A 7 -6.55 -11.79 0.44
CA CYS A 7 -6.51 -13.23 0.60
C CYS A 7 -7.20 -13.71 1.90
N GLY A 8 -7.68 -12.77 2.73
CA GLY A 8 -8.49 -13.02 3.92
C GLY A 8 -7.66 -13.53 5.08
N CYS A 9 -6.33 -13.37 5.03
CA CYS A 9 -5.43 -13.86 6.06
C CYS A 9 -5.27 -12.88 7.23
N GLY A 10 -5.70 -11.62 7.09
CA GLY A 10 -5.66 -10.62 8.16
C GLY A 10 -4.26 -10.14 8.55
N LEU A 11 -3.21 -10.60 7.85
CA LEU A 11 -1.82 -10.28 8.20
C LEU A 11 -1.52 -8.78 8.11
N PRO A 12 -1.87 -8.06 7.03
CA PRO A 12 -1.61 -6.62 6.94
C PRO A 12 -2.19 -5.81 8.11
N GLU A 13 -3.41 -6.13 8.52
CA GLU A 13 -4.17 -5.43 9.54
C GLU A 13 -3.67 -5.75 10.95
N GLU A 14 -3.20 -6.97 11.19
CA GLU A 14 -2.50 -7.32 12.44
C GLU A 14 -1.17 -6.56 12.55
N PHE A 15 -0.46 -6.37 11.43
CA PHE A 15 0.84 -5.68 11.42
C PHE A 15 0.73 -4.16 11.51
N ALA A 16 -0.30 -3.56 10.92
CA ALA A 16 -0.47 -2.10 10.90
C ALA A 16 -1.93 -1.65 11.13
N THR A 17 -2.55 -2.10 12.22
CA THR A 17 -3.91 -1.71 12.61
C THR A 17 -4.06 -0.19 12.81
N SER A 18 -2.97 0.51 13.08
CA SER A 18 -2.93 1.97 13.21
C SER A 18 -3.01 2.71 11.88
N LEU A 19 -2.76 2.06 10.74
CA LEU A 19 -2.71 2.66 9.40
C LEU A 19 -3.72 2.06 8.43
N LEU A 20 -4.11 0.81 8.65
CA LEU A 20 -4.97 0.04 7.76
C LEU A 20 -6.35 -0.20 8.37
N LYS A 21 -7.34 -0.27 7.48
CA LYS A 21 -8.70 -0.72 7.78
C LYS A 21 -9.18 -1.64 6.69
N ASN A 22 -10.15 -2.48 7.03
CA ASN A 22 -10.87 -3.30 6.08
C ASN A 22 -12.20 -2.70 5.72
N THR A 23 -12.56 -2.84 4.44
CA THR A 23 -13.94 -2.62 4.02
C THR A 23 -14.79 -3.81 4.49
N ASN A 24 -15.99 -3.53 5.00
CA ASN A 24 -16.98 -4.57 5.32
C ASN A 24 -17.79 -5.01 4.08
N ASP A 25 -17.33 -4.68 2.88
CA ASP A 25 -18.01 -5.04 1.64
C ASP A 25 -17.67 -6.48 1.21
N ARG A 26 -18.25 -6.91 0.08
CA ARG A 26 -18.12 -8.28 -0.42
C ARG A 26 -16.68 -8.69 -0.79
N ARG A 27 -15.72 -7.74 -0.81
CA ARG A 27 -14.32 -7.96 -1.23
C ARG A 27 -13.30 -7.84 -0.09
N TRP A 28 -13.71 -7.45 1.12
CA TRP A 28 -12.84 -7.34 2.31
C TRP A 28 -11.51 -6.67 1.99
N GLN A 29 -11.55 -5.52 1.31
CA GLN A 29 -10.33 -4.86 0.86
C GLN A 29 -9.66 -4.14 2.03
N THR A 30 -8.36 -4.36 2.18
CA THR A 30 -7.52 -3.64 3.11
C THR A 30 -7.01 -2.36 2.48
N TYR A 31 -7.18 -1.22 3.16
CA TYR A 31 -6.78 0.09 2.64
C TYR A 31 -6.15 0.97 3.72
N PHE A 32 -5.27 1.88 3.28
CA PHE A 32 -4.71 2.93 4.13
C PHE A 32 -5.78 3.98 4.43
N PHE A 33 -6.20 4.10 5.69
CA PHE A 33 -7.19 5.10 6.09
C PHE A 33 -6.56 6.45 6.51
N LYS A 34 -5.24 6.47 6.73
CA LYS A 34 -4.46 7.69 6.98
C LYS A 34 -3.05 7.57 6.40
N GLN A 35 -2.39 8.70 6.26
CA GLN A 35 -0.96 8.74 5.97
C GLN A 35 -0.17 8.44 7.25
N PRO A 36 1.00 7.79 7.16
CA PRO A 36 1.92 7.68 8.28
C PRO A 36 2.45 9.06 8.66
N GLU A 37 2.53 9.35 9.95
CA GLU A 37 2.97 10.65 10.50
C GLU A 37 4.26 10.53 11.31
N SER A 38 4.71 9.31 11.58
CA SER A 38 5.94 9.02 12.33
C SER A 38 6.84 8.04 11.58
N GLN A 39 8.13 8.05 11.89
CA GLN A 39 9.10 7.11 11.31
C GLN A 39 8.68 5.65 11.50
N ALA A 40 8.13 5.31 12.67
CA ALA A 40 7.65 3.96 12.96
C ALA A 40 6.45 3.58 12.08
N GLU A 41 5.53 4.52 11.83
CA GLU A 41 4.41 4.29 10.91
C GLU A 41 4.87 4.19 9.46
N LEU A 42 5.90 4.93 9.06
CA LEU A 42 6.49 4.86 7.73
C LEU A 42 7.12 3.47 7.47
N GLU A 43 7.91 2.97 8.42
CA GLU A 43 8.48 1.62 8.36
C GLU A 43 7.39 0.54 8.31
N LEU A 44 6.31 0.70 9.08
CA LEU A 44 5.17 -0.21 9.05
C LEU A 44 4.46 -0.19 7.69
N ALA A 45 4.22 1.00 7.11
CA ALA A 45 3.60 1.13 5.80
C ALA A 45 4.40 0.41 4.72
N ILE A 46 5.72 0.64 4.67
CA ILE A 46 6.63 -0.03 3.72
C ILE A 46 6.61 -1.55 3.92
N LYS A 47 6.66 -1.99 5.17
CA LYS A 47 6.69 -3.42 5.49
C LYS A 47 5.41 -4.13 5.07
N VAL A 48 4.25 -3.53 5.34
CA VAL A 48 2.96 -4.15 5.04
C VAL A 48 2.69 -4.21 3.54
N VAL A 49 3.03 -3.15 2.80
CA VAL A 49 2.93 -3.15 1.34
C VAL A 49 3.81 -4.27 0.75
N ASN A 50 5.03 -4.42 1.24
CA ASN A 50 5.94 -5.48 0.78
C ASN A 50 5.68 -6.88 1.38
N LEU A 51 4.74 -7.03 2.33
CA LEU A 51 4.61 -8.25 3.13
C LEU A 51 4.15 -9.46 2.30
N CYS A 52 3.34 -9.23 1.26
CA CYS A 52 2.81 -10.35 0.49
C CYS A 52 2.50 -9.99 -0.98
N PRO A 53 3.03 -10.76 -1.95
CA PRO A 53 2.79 -10.55 -3.38
C PRO A 53 1.37 -10.91 -3.85
N ILE A 54 0.55 -11.54 -2.98
CA ILE A 54 -0.83 -11.93 -3.29
C ILE A 54 -1.83 -10.88 -2.77
N HIS A 55 -1.41 -9.99 -1.87
CA HIS A 55 -2.31 -8.99 -1.30
C HIS A 55 -2.45 -7.80 -2.24
N ASP A 56 -3.69 -7.39 -2.49
CA ASP A 56 -4.02 -6.21 -3.31
C ASP A 56 -3.90 -4.90 -2.52
N ILE A 57 -2.92 -4.81 -1.62
CA ILE A 57 -2.68 -3.59 -0.84
C ILE A 57 -1.80 -2.66 -1.66
N ARG A 58 -2.38 -1.52 -2.00
CA ARG A 58 -1.68 -0.47 -2.73
C ARG A 58 -1.57 0.78 -1.87
N TYR A 59 -0.37 1.35 -1.83
CA TYR A 59 -0.13 2.61 -1.16
C TYR A 59 -0.65 3.76 -2.03
N GLY A 60 -1.75 4.39 -1.59
CA GLY A 60 -2.38 5.53 -2.28
C GLY A 60 -1.78 6.90 -1.95
N GLY A 61 -0.76 6.97 -1.09
CA GLY A 61 -0.09 8.22 -0.74
C GLY A 61 0.95 8.67 -1.76
N LYS A 62 1.48 9.87 -1.57
CA LYS A 62 2.48 10.51 -2.45
C LYS A 62 3.82 10.74 -1.73
N ASP A 63 4.09 10.00 -0.67
CA ASP A 63 5.36 10.11 0.05
C ASP A 63 6.48 9.44 -0.76
N PRO A 64 7.50 10.21 -1.23
CA PRO A 64 8.59 9.66 -2.03
C PRO A 64 9.45 8.63 -1.27
N GLU A 65 9.58 8.74 0.05
CA GLU A 65 10.36 7.78 0.84
C GLU A 65 9.68 6.41 0.89
N ILE A 66 8.35 6.39 0.93
CA ILE A 66 7.59 5.14 0.88
C ILE A 66 7.60 4.58 -0.53
N ILE A 67 7.31 5.41 -1.54
CA ILE A 67 7.22 4.98 -2.94
C ILE A 67 8.55 4.40 -3.44
N SER A 68 9.69 4.95 -3.01
CA SER A 68 11.02 4.44 -3.39
C SER A 68 11.39 3.10 -2.73
N GLN A 69 10.66 2.67 -1.69
CA GLN A 69 10.95 1.47 -0.90
C GLN A 69 9.94 0.33 -1.08
N ILE A 70 8.84 0.55 -1.78
CA ILE A 70 7.84 -0.47 -2.11
C ILE A 70 8.10 -1.10 -3.47
N SER A 71 7.63 -2.32 -3.68
CA SER A 71 7.83 -3.03 -4.94
C SER A 71 7.02 -2.40 -6.08
N SER A 72 7.49 -2.54 -7.33
CA SER A 72 6.76 -2.05 -8.51
C SER A 72 5.34 -2.64 -8.57
N GLY A 73 4.35 -1.81 -8.93
CA GLY A 73 2.93 -2.17 -8.96
C GLY A 73 2.18 -2.01 -7.63
N GLN A 74 2.88 -1.73 -6.53
CA GLN A 74 2.28 -1.58 -5.19
C GLN A 74 1.88 -0.13 -4.83
N SER A 75 1.98 0.80 -5.79
CA SER A 75 1.41 2.14 -5.72
C SER A 75 0.94 2.59 -7.10
N ASP A 76 0.01 3.54 -7.14
CA ASP A 76 -0.34 4.29 -8.35
C ASP A 76 0.75 5.30 -8.73
N TYR A 77 1.74 5.50 -7.88
CA TYR A 77 2.79 6.49 -8.06
C TYR A 77 4.17 5.85 -8.15
N GLU A 78 5.07 6.51 -8.86
CA GLU A 78 6.50 6.18 -8.93
C GLU A 78 7.34 7.44 -8.71
N VAL A 79 8.59 7.26 -8.29
CA VAL A 79 9.58 8.34 -8.20
C VAL A 79 10.41 8.35 -9.47
N ASN A 80 10.36 9.44 -10.24
CA ASN A 80 11.15 9.56 -11.46
C ASN A 80 12.65 9.81 -11.17
N ALA A 81 13.47 9.84 -12.22
CA ALA A 81 14.91 10.07 -12.11
C ALA A 81 15.30 11.42 -11.46
N GLN A 82 14.36 12.36 -11.38
CA GLN A 82 14.51 13.67 -10.76
C GLN A 82 14.04 13.71 -9.29
N GLY A 83 13.62 12.56 -8.73
CA GLY A 83 13.12 12.48 -7.36
C GLY A 83 11.68 12.97 -7.17
N VAL A 84 10.92 13.14 -8.25
CA VAL A 84 9.54 13.66 -8.22
C VAL A 84 8.55 12.49 -8.29
N VAL A 85 7.53 12.54 -7.43
CA VAL A 85 6.43 11.58 -7.42
C VAL A 85 5.47 11.87 -8.58
N VAL A 86 5.32 10.90 -9.48
CA VAL A 86 4.46 10.95 -10.67
C VAL A 86 3.50 9.77 -10.69
N LEU A 87 2.36 9.91 -11.37
CA LEU A 87 1.41 8.79 -11.55
C LEU A 87 2.05 7.76 -12.49
N ASN A 88 2.13 6.51 -12.05
CA ASN A 88 2.59 5.39 -12.87
C ASN A 88 1.53 5.10 -13.96
N GLN A 89 1.95 5.18 -15.22
CA GLN A 89 1.05 5.04 -16.37
C GLN A 89 0.81 3.58 -16.80
N GLU A 90 1.48 2.60 -16.18
CA GLU A 90 1.38 1.18 -16.57
C GLU A 90 0.08 0.50 -16.10
N HIS A 91 -0.74 1.17 -15.29
CA HIS A 91 -1.94 0.58 -14.66
C HIS A 91 -3.26 1.30 -15.04
N THR A 92 -3.38 1.77 -16.30
CA THR A 92 -4.64 2.35 -16.81
C THR A 92 -5.60 1.31 -17.36
#